data_AF-A0A6B0U7I5-F1
#
_entry.id   AF-A0A6B0U7I5-F1
#
_cell.length_a   1.000
_cell.length_b   1.000
_cell.length_c   1.000
_cell.angle_alpha   90.00
_cell.angle_beta   90.00
_cell.angle_gamma   90.00
#
_symmetry.space_group_name_H-M   'P 1'
#
loop_
_entity.id
_entity.type
_entity.pdbx_description
1 polymer ?
#
loop_
_entity_poly.entity_id
_entity_poly.type
_entity_poly.pdbx_seq_one_letter_code
_entity_poly.pdbx_strand_id
1 'polypeptide(L)'
;MAAACLGQYRFPVQIVCLLPDATVVNGINANDILDIDTVDEDDFIGFSDPLDMRYHQFLVSCVEMADKVHNFNKLPALRSEL
;
A
#
# COMPACT_ATOMS: atom_id res chain seq x y z
N MET A 1 -19.35 -4.98 31.73
CA MET A 1 -18.05 -4.48 31.26
C MET A 1 -17.71 -4.85 29.80
N ALA A 2 -18.69 -5.25 28.96
CA ALA A 2 -18.46 -5.48 27.51
C ALA A 2 -18.73 -4.22 26.64
N ALA A 3 -19.50 -3.26 27.15
CA ALA A 3 -19.86 -2.04 26.41
C ALA A 3 -18.69 -1.07 26.20
N ALA A 4 -17.67 -1.09 27.07
CA ALA A 4 -16.47 -0.26 26.93
C ALA A 4 -15.60 -0.69 25.73
N CYS A 5 -15.63 -1.98 25.38
CA CYS A 5 -14.94 -2.49 24.20
C CYS A 5 -15.73 -2.16 22.90
N LEU A 6 -17.05 -2.06 22.94
CA LEU A 6 -17.87 -1.81 21.74
C LEU A 6 -17.61 -0.42 21.10
N GLY A 7 -17.25 0.60 21.89
CA GLY A 7 -17.01 1.96 21.38
C GLY A 7 -15.59 2.21 20.86
N GLN A 8 -14.62 1.33 21.18
CA GLN A 8 -13.20 1.56 20.88
C GLN A 8 -12.50 0.37 20.21
N TYR A 9 -13.13 -0.80 20.17
CA TYR A 9 -12.51 -1.99 19.58
C TYR A 9 -12.62 -1.94 18.06
N ARG A 10 -11.66 -1.27 17.42
CA ARG A 10 -11.40 -1.39 15.98
C ARG A 10 -10.58 -2.65 15.80
N PHE A 11 -11.16 -3.71 15.22
CA PHE A 11 -10.35 -4.83 14.74
C PHE A 11 -9.34 -4.26 13.73
N PRO A 12 -8.03 -4.48 13.91
CA PRO A 12 -7.04 -4.05 12.92
C PRO A 12 -7.23 -4.92 11.67
N VAL A 13 -7.90 -4.36 10.67
CA VAL A 13 -7.98 -4.97 9.34
C VAL A 13 -6.70 -4.58 8.62
N GLN A 14 -5.87 -5.56 8.29
CA GLN A 14 -4.59 -5.31 7.62
C GLN A 14 -4.69 -5.65 6.14
N ILE A 15 -4.22 -4.74 5.29
CA ILE A 15 -4.03 -4.96 3.85
C ILE A 15 -2.54 -5.22 3.65
N VAL A 16 -2.19 -6.30 2.96
CA VAL A 16 -0.80 -6.67 2.67
C VAL A 16 -0.61 -6.84 1.18
N CYS A 17 0.56 -6.41 0.68
CA CYS A 17 1.03 -6.70 -0.66
C CYS A 17 2.07 -7.82 -0.60
N LEU A 18 1.81 -8.86 -1.38
CA LEU A 18 2.59 -10.08 -1.41
C LEU A 18 3.15 -10.28 -2.82
N LEU A 19 4.37 -10.79 -2.89
CA LEU A 19 4.91 -11.36 -4.11
C LEU A 19 4.39 -12.79 -4.32
N PRO A 20 4.52 -13.37 -5.54
CA PRO A 20 4.08 -14.73 -5.82
C PRO A 20 4.75 -15.81 -4.96
N ASP A 21 5.92 -15.52 -4.39
CA ASP A 21 6.66 -16.39 -3.47
C ASP A 21 6.20 -16.25 -2.00
N ALA A 22 5.12 -15.50 -1.76
CA ALA A 22 4.57 -15.12 -0.46
C ALA A 22 5.47 -14.19 0.38
N THR A 23 6.46 -13.55 -0.22
CA THR A 23 7.23 -12.48 0.45
C THR A 23 6.35 -11.25 0.64
N VAL A 24 6.27 -10.75 1.89
CA VAL A 24 5.56 -9.51 2.22
C VAL A 24 6.40 -8.31 1.80
N VAL A 25 5.87 -7.52 0.88
CA VAL A 25 6.54 -6.33 0.36
C VAL A 25 6.17 -5.11 1.18
N ASN A 26 4.88 -4.94 1.45
CA ASN A 26 4.36 -3.82 2.23
C ASN A 26 3.03 -4.21 2.89
N GLY A 27 2.62 -3.46 3.89
CA GLY A 27 1.31 -3.60 4.51
C GLY A 27 0.86 -2.34 5.22
N ILE A 28 -0.46 -2.14 5.25
CA ILE A 28 -1.10 -0.98 5.87
C ILE A 28 -2.32 -1.43 6.68
N ASN A 29 -2.62 -0.74 7.76
CA ASN A 29 -3.89 -0.92 8.47
C ASN A 29 -4.99 -0.21 7.66
N ALA A 30 -6.04 -0.94 7.29
CA ALA A 30 -7.15 -0.41 6.49
C ALA A 30 -7.87 0.75 7.21
N ASN A 31 -7.86 0.77 8.55
CA ASN A 31 -8.43 1.87 9.31
C ASN A 31 -7.67 3.19 9.07
N ASP A 32 -6.38 3.12 8.74
CA ASP A 32 -5.56 4.31 8.47
C ASP A 32 -5.89 4.90 7.08
N ILE A 33 -6.41 4.09 6.15
CA ILE A 33 -6.87 4.56 4.84
C ILE A 33 -8.22 5.29 4.98
N LEU A 34 -9.05 4.88 5.95
CA LEU A 34 -10.34 5.51 6.24
C LEU A 34 -10.21 6.84 7.00
N ASP A 35 -9.02 7.15 7.52
CA ASP A 35 -8.73 8.39 8.24
C ASP A 35 -8.38 9.50 7.23
N ILE A 36 -9.40 10.02 6.55
CA ILE A 36 -9.32 10.90 5.37
C ILE A 36 -9.04 12.37 5.73
N ASP A 37 -8.97 12.72 7.01
CA ASP A 37 -8.96 14.12 7.52
C ASP A 37 -7.77 15.00 7.04
N THR A 38 -6.84 14.47 6.24
CA THR A 38 -5.58 15.13 5.84
C THR A 38 -5.22 14.96 4.36
N VAL A 39 -6.19 15.02 3.44
CA VAL A 39 -5.89 14.96 2.00
C VAL A 39 -5.67 16.36 1.44
N ASP A 40 -4.46 16.63 0.96
CA ASP A 40 -4.12 17.84 0.22
C ASP A 40 -4.81 17.82 -1.15
N GLU A 41 -5.56 18.88 -1.48
CA GLU A 41 -6.36 18.97 -2.72
C GLU A 41 -5.50 18.91 -4.00
N ASP A 42 -4.20 19.25 -3.90
CA ASP A 42 -3.25 19.19 -5.02
C ASP A 42 -2.93 17.75 -5.46
N ASP A 43 -2.98 16.78 -4.54
CA ASP A 43 -2.78 15.35 -4.83
C ASP A 43 -4.05 14.67 -5.37
N PHE A 44 -5.18 15.38 -5.32
CA PHE A 44 -6.50 14.87 -5.68
C PHE A 44 -6.78 14.89 -7.20
N ILE A 45 -5.88 15.44 -8.01
CA ILE A 45 -6.09 15.65 -9.45
C ILE A 45 -6.31 14.29 -10.16
N GLY A 46 -7.53 14.06 -10.63
CA GLY A 46 -7.93 12.85 -11.36
C GLY A 46 -8.60 11.78 -10.51
N PHE A 47 -8.72 11.97 -9.20
CA PHE A 47 -9.49 11.10 -8.30
C PHE A 47 -10.85 11.72 -7.97
N SER A 48 -11.86 10.88 -7.77
CA SER A 48 -13.21 11.30 -7.37
C SER A 48 -13.48 11.07 -5.88
N ASP A 49 -12.67 10.22 -5.23
CA ASP A 49 -12.80 9.83 -3.83
C ASP A 49 -11.42 9.86 -3.14
N PRO A 50 -11.28 10.52 -1.98
CA PRO A 50 -10.04 10.51 -1.20
C PRO A 50 -9.59 9.11 -0.78
N LEU A 51 -10.54 8.19 -0.59
CA LEU A 51 -10.27 6.79 -0.29
C LEU A 51 -9.55 6.12 -1.47
N ASP A 52 -10.04 6.34 -2.68
CA ASP A 52 -9.44 5.80 -3.91
C ASP A 52 -8.01 6.32 -4.10
N MET A 53 -7.79 7.61 -3.84
CA MET A 53 -6.47 8.23 -3.91
C MET A 53 -5.50 7.60 -2.90
N ARG A 54 -5.89 7.47 -1.62
CA ARG A 54 -5.07 6.84 -0.57
C ARG A 54 -4.76 5.38 -0.88
N TYR A 55 -5.75 4.64 -1.38
CA TYR A 55 -5.54 3.26 -1.80
C TYR A 55 -4.59 3.17 -3.00
N HIS A 56 -4.72 4.06 -3.98
CA HIS A 56 -3.80 4.16 -5.11
C HIS A 56 -2.37 4.48 -4.65
N GLN A 57 -2.16 5.45 -3.74
CA GLN A 57 -0.86 5.75 -3.15
C GLN A 57 -0.23 4.52 -2.46
N PHE A 58 -1.04 3.74 -1.73
CA PHE A 58 -0.59 2.48 -1.14
C PHE A 58 -0.13 1.49 -2.22
N LEU A 59 -0.90 1.30 -3.29
CA LEU A 59 -0.53 0.40 -4.39
C LEU A 59 0.77 0.83 -5.09
N VAL A 60 0.94 2.13 -5.36
CA VAL A 60 2.18 2.67 -5.94
C VAL A 60 3.36 2.37 -5.03
N SER A 61 3.23 2.59 -3.72
CA SER A 61 4.30 2.26 -2.77
C SER A 61 4.68 0.77 -2.78
N CYS A 62 3.69 -0.11 -2.99
CA CYS A 62 3.92 -1.54 -3.10
C CYS A 62 4.71 -1.90 -4.36
N VAL A 63 4.39 -1.29 -5.50
CA VAL A 63 5.13 -1.48 -6.76
C VAL A 63 6.57 -1.00 -6.60
N GLU A 64 6.80 0.17 -6.02
CA GLU A 64 8.15 0.71 -5.79
C GLU A 64 8.98 -0.19 -4.86
N MET A 65 8.37 -0.74 -3.81
CA MET A 65 9.06 -1.68 -2.92
C MET A 65 9.33 -3.02 -3.62
N ALA A 66 8.38 -3.53 -4.41
CA ALA A 66 8.58 -4.77 -5.17
C ALA A 66 9.73 -4.63 -6.18
N ASP A 67 9.84 -3.49 -6.85
CA ASP A 67 10.94 -3.18 -7.77
C ASP A 67 12.29 -3.12 -7.05
N LYS A 68 12.34 -2.57 -5.83
CA LYS A 68 13.57 -2.55 -5.00
C LYS A 68 13.99 -3.96 -4.58
N VAL A 69 13.05 -4.83 -4.23
CA VAL A 69 13.34 -6.19 -3.75
C VAL A 69 13.76 -7.11 -4.90
N HIS A 70 13.11 -7.03 -6.07
CA HIS A 70 13.32 -8.00 -7.15
C HIS A 70 13.91 -7.46 -8.46
N ASN A 71 14.13 -6.15 -8.61
CA ASN A 71 14.64 -5.53 -9.85
C ASN A 71 13.92 -6.04 -11.12
N PHE A 72 12.59 -6.23 -11.10
CA PHE A 72 11.85 -6.78 -12.25
C PHE A 72 12.07 -5.98 -13.55
N ASN A 73 12.39 -4.68 -13.44
CA ASN A 73 12.64 -3.77 -14.55
C ASN A 73 14.11 -3.64 -15.00
N LYS A 74 15.08 -4.37 -14.40
CA LYS A 74 16.44 -4.42 -14.97
C LYS A 74 16.46 -5.41 -16.14
N LEU A 75 16.59 -4.87 -17.36
CA LEU A 75 17.02 -5.65 -18.53
C LEU A 75 18.19 -6.56 -18.10
N PRO A 76 18.15 -7.87 -18.42
CA PRO A 76 19.23 -8.76 -18.05
C PRO A 76 20.53 -8.17 -18.60
N ALA A 77 21.50 -7.95 -17.71
CA ALA A 77 22.82 -7.48 -18.11
C ALA A 77 23.32 -8.45 -19.18
N LEU A 78 23.45 -7.94 -20.41
CA LEU A 78 23.96 -8.66 -21.56
C LEU A 78 25.32 -9.23 -21.12
N ARG A 79 25.37 -10.54 -20.88
CA ARG A 79 26.63 -11.23 -20.61
C ARG A 79 27.47 -11.03 -21.87
N SER A 80 28.40 -10.08 -21.79
CA SER A 80 29.48 -9.91 -22.75
C SER A 80 30.36 -11.14 -22.63
N GLU A 81 30.04 -12.18 -23.39
CA GLU A 81 30.99 -13.25 -23.69
C GLU A 81 32.07 -12.67 -24.61
N LEU A 82 33.19 -12.26 -24.01
CA LEU A 82 34.49 -12.07 -24.67
C LEU A 82 35.60 -12.50 -23.70
#